data_AF-A0A6A3RY17-F1
#
_entry.id   AF-A0A6A3RY17-F1
#
_cell.length_a   1.000
_cell.length_b   1.000
_cell.length_c   1.000
_cell.angle_alpha   90.00
_cell.angle_beta   90.00
_cell.angle_gamma   90.00
#
_symmetry.space_group_name_H-M   'P 1'
#
loop_
_entity.id
_entity.type
_entity.pdbx_description
1 polymer ?
#
loop_
_entity_poly.entity_id
_entity_poly.type
_entity_poly.pdbx_seq_one_letter_code
_entity_poly.pdbx_strand_id
1 'polypeptide(L)'
;MAKPLKYTADGIPKNWDGRDWQTYKWAMKTVFQEKKLAEIVEGSIVQSGLSTAEKKEEFDGKQTQIMRMVGTSVPPDTLHQIRDKTTGTEMWGALCELYEGKANKTVMAHRVRSLRNDLWSTKLSPGGDVNKHLSKMFNLRTEMASLQYTVEDIDMVEMLLESVPNQPEFQNMKAPIRYNPNFGALNPSGVRNMFRAADSRQKKFRGKNGNG
;
A
#
# COMPACT_ATOMS: atom_id res chain seq x y z
N MET A 1 0.18 -8.69 5.82
CA MET A 1 1.39 -7.83 5.90
C MET A 1 2.04 -7.88 4.53
N ALA A 2 2.41 -6.75 3.94
CA ALA A 2 3.19 -6.74 2.70
C ALA A 2 4.56 -7.39 2.97
N LYS A 3 5.06 -8.21 2.05
CA LYS A 3 6.40 -8.80 2.19
C LYS A 3 7.42 -7.69 1.92
N PRO A 4 8.50 -7.56 2.72
CA PRO A 4 9.53 -6.58 2.45
C PRO A 4 10.16 -6.85 1.06
N LEU A 5 10.38 -5.77 0.31
CA LEU A 5 11.02 -5.81 -1.00
C LEU A 5 12.41 -6.44 -0.85
N LYS A 6 12.72 -7.42 -1.70
CA LYS A 6 14.04 -8.06 -1.72
C LYS A 6 14.88 -7.44 -2.81
N TYR A 7 16.19 -7.52 -2.66
CA TYR A 7 17.15 -6.98 -3.62
C TYR A 7 18.12 -8.06 -4.09
N THR A 8 18.58 -7.93 -5.33
CA THR A 8 19.73 -8.69 -5.84
C THR A 8 21.05 -8.12 -5.27
N ALA A 9 22.18 -8.80 -5.53
CA ALA A 9 23.50 -8.28 -5.16
C ALA A 9 23.79 -6.91 -5.81
N ASP A 10 23.18 -6.63 -6.96
CA ASP A 10 23.30 -5.38 -7.71
C ASP A 10 22.26 -4.32 -7.31
N GLY A 11 21.56 -4.50 -6.19
CA GLY A 11 20.54 -3.55 -5.71
C GLY A 11 19.22 -3.55 -6.49
N ILE A 12 19.09 -4.38 -7.53
CA ILE A 12 17.85 -4.48 -8.32
C ILE A 12 16.75 -5.15 -7.48
N PRO A 13 15.54 -4.56 -7.38
CA PRO A 13 14.41 -5.20 -6.73
C PRO A 13 14.08 -6.57 -7.32
N LYS A 14 13.79 -7.54 -6.44
CA LYS A 14 13.43 -8.91 -6.79
C LYS A 14 12.10 -9.29 -6.16
N ASN A 15 11.26 -9.99 -6.93
CA ASN A 15 9.94 -10.44 -6.51
C ASN A 15 9.05 -9.29 -6.03
N TRP A 16 9.17 -8.11 -6.66
CA TRP A 16 8.25 -7.00 -6.39
C TRP A 16 6.83 -7.45 -6.74
N ASP A 17 5.86 -7.17 -5.88
CA ASP A 17 4.47 -7.61 -6.01
C ASP A 17 3.54 -6.49 -6.51
N GLY A 18 4.13 -5.39 -7.01
CA GLY A 18 3.40 -4.20 -7.45
C GLY A 18 3.03 -3.24 -6.32
N ARG A 19 3.32 -3.55 -5.05
CA ARG A 19 3.01 -2.69 -3.90
C ARG A 19 4.18 -1.77 -3.56
N ASP A 20 3.89 -0.62 -2.94
CA ASP A 20 4.92 0.37 -2.56
C ASP A 20 5.77 0.85 -3.75
N TRP A 21 5.09 1.26 -4.83
CA TRP A 21 5.72 1.80 -6.06
C TRP A 21 6.82 2.82 -5.77
N GLN A 22 6.63 3.72 -4.80
CA GLN A 22 7.61 4.74 -4.45
C GLN A 22 8.95 4.12 -4.00
N THR A 23 8.91 3.06 -3.19
CA THR A 23 10.10 2.33 -2.74
C THR A 23 10.78 1.60 -3.89
N TYR A 24 9.99 0.95 -4.76
CA TYR A 24 10.51 0.28 -5.96
C TYR A 24 11.17 1.27 -6.93
N LYS A 25 10.50 2.39 -7.22
CA LYS A 25 10.98 3.43 -8.12
C LYS A 25 12.29 4.04 -7.61
N TRP A 26 12.35 4.35 -6.32
CA TRP A 26 13.56 4.87 -5.69
C TRP A 26 14.73 3.90 -5.89
N ALA A 27 14.54 2.61 -5.57
CA ALA A 27 15.60 1.61 -5.71
C ALA A 27 16.07 1.49 -7.17
N MET A 28 15.15 1.41 -8.13
CA MET A 28 15.51 1.35 -9.56
C MET A 28 16.26 2.61 -10.02
N LYS A 29 15.83 3.80 -9.59
CA LYS A 29 16.54 5.05 -9.90
C LYS A 29 17.97 5.07 -9.34
N THR A 30 18.18 4.55 -8.13
CA THR A 30 19.53 4.42 -7.55
C THR A 30 20.40 3.51 -8.41
N VAL A 31 19.90 2.34 -8.84
CA VAL A 31 20.68 1.44 -9.70
C VAL A 31 20.96 2.07 -11.07
N PHE A 32 20.02 2.82 -11.65
CA PHE A 32 20.27 3.56 -12.89
C PHE A 32 21.35 4.64 -12.74
N GLN A 33 21.40 5.32 -11.59
CA GLN A 33 22.46 6.29 -11.30
C GLN A 33 23.83 5.60 -11.17
N GLU A 34 23.93 4.51 -10.41
CA GLU A 34 25.16 3.75 -10.24
C GLU A 34 25.71 3.22 -11.57
N LYS A 35 24.82 2.75 -12.45
CA LYS A 35 25.20 2.22 -13.77
C LYS A 35 25.34 3.29 -14.86
N LYS A 36 25.24 4.58 -14.52
CA LYS A 36 25.31 5.71 -15.48
C LYS A 36 24.26 5.62 -16.61
N LEU A 37 23.07 5.14 -16.28
CA LEU A 37 21.92 4.98 -17.19
C LEU A 37 20.87 6.09 -17.01
N ALA A 38 20.96 6.89 -15.94
CA ALA A 38 19.96 7.88 -15.57
C ALA A 38 19.59 8.84 -16.71
N GLU A 39 20.58 9.41 -17.40
CA GLU A 39 20.36 10.37 -18.50
C GLU A 39 19.65 9.75 -19.71
N ILE A 40 19.78 8.44 -19.91
CA ILE A 40 19.11 7.70 -20.98
C ILE A 40 17.67 7.38 -20.57
N VAL A 41 17.49 6.92 -19.33
CA VAL A 41 16.18 6.57 -18.75
C VAL A 41 15.27 7.80 -18.64
N GLU A 42 15.83 8.97 -18.36
CA GLU A 42 15.10 10.24 -18.29
C GLU A 42 14.88 10.87 -19.68
N GLY A 43 15.42 10.27 -20.74
CA GLY A 43 15.29 10.75 -22.12
C GLY A 43 16.11 12.00 -22.43
N SER A 44 17.09 12.35 -21.57
CA SER A 44 17.99 13.49 -21.78
C SER A 44 18.99 13.25 -22.92
N ILE A 45 19.39 11.99 -23.14
CA ILE A 45 20.19 11.58 -24.30
C ILE A 45 19.28 10.85 -25.28
N VAL A 46 19.19 11.36 -26.51
CA VAL A 46 18.43 10.75 -27.60
C VAL A 46 19.40 10.29 -28.68
N GLN A 47 19.15 9.12 -29.27
CA GLN A 47 20.00 8.49 -30.27
C GLN A 47 20.32 9.41 -31.48
N SER A 48 19.40 10.30 -31.85
CA SER A 48 19.57 11.29 -32.93
C SER A 48 20.61 12.38 -32.64
N GLY A 49 20.95 12.61 -31.37
CA GLY A 49 22.00 13.54 -30.94
C GLY A 49 23.41 12.97 -31.00
N LEU A 50 23.58 11.69 -31.37
CA LEU A 50 24.87 11.00 -31.38
C LEU A 50 25.52 11.07 -32.77
N SER A 51 26.74 11.60 -32.80
CA SER A 51 27.48 11.93 -34.04
C SER A 51 28.25 10.78 -34.67
N THR A 52 28.42 9.64 -33.98
CA THR A 52 29.27 8.52 -34.42
C THR A 52 28.56 7.18 -34.27
N ALA A 53 28.87 6.20 -35.13
CA ALA A 53 28.32 4.86 -35.09
C ALA A 53 28.61 4.12 -33.75
N GLU A 54 29.85 4.22 -33.24
CA GLU A 54 30.25 3.61 -31.96
C GLU A 54 29.38 4.08 -30.78
N LYS A 55 29.09 5.39 -30.71
CA LYS A 55 28.21 5.95 -29.68
C LYS A 55 26.76 5.48 -29.79
N LYS A 56 26.26 5.23 -31.02
CA LYS A 56 24.91 4.69 -31.24
C LYS A 56 24.82 3.24 -30.76
N GLU A 57 25.83 2.43 -31.05
CA GLU A 57 25.90 1.04 -30.58
C GLU A 57 26.00 0.96 -29.05
N GLU A 58 26.81 1.82 -28.42
CA GLU A 58 26.88 1.93 -26.95
C GLU A 58 25.52 2.34 -26.34
N PHE A 59 24.80 3.26 -26.99
CA PHE A 59 23.46 3.68 -26.58
C PHE A 59 22.45 2.54 -26.66
N ASP A 60 22.44 1.77 -27.76
CA ASP A 60 21.54 0.62 -27.95
C ASP A 60 21.83 -0.50 -26.94
N GLY A 61 23.11 -0.72 -26.61
CA GLY A 61 23.54 -1.61 -25.52
C GLY A 61 22.97 -1.18 -24.17
N LYS A 62 23.00 0.13 -23.85
CA LYS A 62 22.43 0.69 -22.63
C LYS A 62 20.90 0.58 -22.60
N GLN A 63 20.22 0.81 -23.73
CA GLN A 63 18.76 0.59 -23.86
C GLN A 63 18.39 -0.86 -23.52
N THR A 64 19.13 -1.82 -24.08
CA THR A 64 18.93 -3.26 -23.83
C THR A 64 19.17 -3.62 -22.36
N GLN A 65 20.18 -3.02 -21.73
CA GLN A 65 20.46 -3.21 -20.30
C GLN A 65 19.31 -2.74 -19.43
N ILE A 66 18.73 -1.56 -19.72
CA ILE A 66 17.57 -1.03 -19.01
C ILE A 66 16.36 -1.97 -19.16
N MET A 67 16.06 -2.42 -20.39
CA MET A 67 14.95 -3.36 -20.64
C MET A 67 15.10 -4.64 -19.82
N ARG A 68 16.31 -5.22 -19.77
CA ARG A 68 16.57 -6.42 -18.99
C ARG A 68 16.37 -6.17 -17.50
N MET A 69 16.88 -5.07 -16.96
CA MET A 69 16.74 -4.74 -15.54
C MET A 69 15.28 -4.56 -15.16
N VAL A 70 14.55 -3.73 -15.90
CA VAL A 70 13.12 -3.46 -15.67
C VAL A 70 12.29 -4.74 -15.85
N GLY A 71 12.54 -5.49 -16.91
CA GLY A 71 11.74 -6.68 -17.22
C GLY A 71 11.92 -7.83 -16.22
N THR A 72 13.09 -7.93 -15.58
CA THR A 72 13.37 -8.97 -14.58
C THR A 72 13.00 -8.58 -13.15
N SER A 73 12.77 -7.29 -12.88
CA SER A 73 12.41 -6.78 -11.56
C SER A 73 10.90 -6.70 -11.31
N VAL A 74 10.07 -6.78 -12.36
CA VAL A 74 8.60 -6.67 -12.28
C VAL A 74 7.90 -8.04 -12.35
N PRO A 75 6.65 -8.17 -11.84
CA PRO A 75 5.82 -9.37 -12.04
C PRO A 75 5.56 -9.69 -13.53
N PRO A 76 5.26 -10.96 -13.86
CA PRO A 76 4.88 -11.35 -15.23
C PRO A 76 3.71 -10.54 -15.81
N ASP A 77 2.70 -10.23 -15.00
CA ASP A 77 1.54 -9.45 -15.44
C ASP A 77 1.88 -8.00 -15.77
N THR A 78 2.80 -7.40 -15.01
CA THR A 78 3.33 -6.05 -15.28
C THR A 78 4.24 -6.08 -16.49
N LEU A 79 5.09 -7.11 -16.62
CA LEU A 79 5.96 -7.29 -17.79
C LEU A 79 5.15 -7.38 -19.08
N HIS A 80 4.07 -8.15 -19.11
CA HIS A 80 3.19 -8.25 -20.28
C HIS A 80 2.63 -6.90 -20.74
N GLN A 81 2.41 -5.96 -19.82
CA GLN A 81 1.85 -4.63 -20.14
C GLN A 81 2.89 -3.64 -20.71
N ILE A 82 4.18 -3.89 -20.51
CA ILE A 82 5.26 -2.98 -20.94
C ILE A 82 6.24 -3.62 -21.94
N ARG A 83 6.08 -4.90 -22.28
CA ARG A 83 6.99 -5.64 -23.18
C ARG A 83 6.84 -5.23 -24.65
N ASP A 84 5.77 -4.54 -25.02
CA ASP A 84 5.55 -4.02 -26.38
C ASP A 84 6.48 -2.84 -26.72
N LYS A 85 7.20 -2.29 -25.73
CA LYS A 85 8.11 -1.15 -25.93
C LYS A 85 9.42 -1.57 -26.57
N THR A 86 9.94 -0.70 -27.43
CA THR A 86 11.10 -1.00 -28.28
C THR A 86 12.42 -0.59 -27.65
N THR A 87 12.38 0.35 -26.70
CA THR A 87 13.56 0.85 -25.98
C THR A 87 13.39 0.73 -24.47
N GLY A 88 14.51 0.68 -23.75
CA GLY A 88 14.53 0.70 -22.29
C GLY A 88 13.95 1.98 -21.70
N THR A 89 14.19 3.12 -22.34
CA THR A 89 13.58 4.41 -21.97
C THR A 89 12.06 4.36 -22.10
N GLU A 90 11.52 3.85 -23.21
CA GLU A 90 10.08 3.68 -23.37
C GLU A 90 9.50 2.66 -22.39
N MET A 91 10.19 1.55 -22.14
CA MET A 91 9.75 0.51 -21.20
C MET A 91 9.69 1.04 -19.76
N TRP A 92 10.71 1.79 -19.34
CA TRP A 92 10.72 2.47 -18.05
C TRP A 92 9.68 3.58 -17.98
N GLY A 93 9.53 4.36 -19.06
CA GLY A 93 8.50 5.39 -19.20
C GLY A 93 7.10 4.82 -19.07
N ALA A 94 6.79 3.74 -19.79
CA ALA A 94 5.51 3.03 -19.70
C ALA A 94 5.27 2.44 -18.31
N LEU A 95 6.31 1.93 -17.65
CA LEU A 95 6.20 1.48 -16.26
C LEU A 95 5.92 2.66 -15.31
N CYS A 96 6.62 3.78 -15.48
CA CYS A 96 6.31 5.00 -14.74
C CYS A 96 4.89 5.48 -15.06
N GLU A 97 4.43 5.48 -16.31
CA GLU A 97 3.05 5.86 -16.65
C GLU A 97 2.01 4.91 -16.04
N LEU A 98 2.29 3.61 -16.01
CA LEU A 98 1.42 2.60 -15.41
C LEU A 98 1.20 2.87 -13.91
N TYR A 99 2.23 3.34 -13.21
CA TYR A 99 2.18 3.56 -11.75
C TYR A 99 2.12 5.04 -11.32
N GLU A 100 2.41 5.98 -12.20
CA GLU A 100 2.56 7.43 -11.96
C GLU A 100 1.81 8.32 -12.95
N GLY A 101 1.29 7.77 -14.05
CA GLY A 101 0.42 8.51 -14.94
C GLY A 101 -0.74 9.15 -14.18
N LYS A 102 -1.25 10.28 -14.69
CA LYS A 102 -2.35 11.03 -14.07
C LYS A 102 -3.54 10.08 -13.77
N ALA A 103 -3.77 9.73 -12.50
CA ALA A 103 -4.93 8.95 -12.03
C ALA A 103 -5.08 7.53 -12.60
N ASN A 104 -4.29 6.55 -12.12
CA ASN A 104 -4.67 5.14 -12.26
C ASN A 104 -5.87 4.82 -11.34
N LYS A 105 -7.06 5.34 -11.70
CA LYS A 105 -8.32 5.09 -11.00
C LYS A 105 -8.54 3.60 -10.78
N THR A 106 -8.12 2.75 -11.71
CA THR A 106 -8.31 1.30 -11.63
C THR A 106 -7.41 0.67 -10.57
N VAL A 107 -6.10 0.95 -10.57
CA VAL A 107 -5.17 0.43 -9.53
C VAL A 107 -5.45 1.07 -8.16
N MET A 108 -5.72 2.38 -8.12
CA MET A 108 -6.19 3.05 -6.90
C MET A 108 -7.50 2.44 -6.42
N ALA A 109 -8.48 2.20 -7.29
CA ALA A 109 -9.74 1.55 -6.92
C ALA A 109 -9.54 0.11 -6.45
N HIS A 110 -8.65 -0.67 -7.09
CA HIS A 110 -8.30 -2.01 -6.62
C HIS A 110 -7.61 -1.98 -5.26
N ARG A 111 -6.68 -1.03 -5.03
CA ARG A 111 -6.01 -0.85 -3.74
C ARG A 111 -6.99 -0.40 -2.66
N VAL A 112 -7.80 0.61 -2.93
CA VAL A 112 -8.89 1.08 -2.06
C VAL A 112 -9.86 -0.06 -1.76
N ARG A 113 -10.26 -0.86 -2.76
CA ARG A 113 -11.13 -2.03 -2.57
C ARG A 113 -10.46 -3.07 -1.68
N SER A 114 -9.19 -3.37 -1.89
CA SER A 114 -8.41 -4.28 -1.03
C SER A 114 -8.34 -3.75 0.40
N LEU A 115 -8.04 -2.46 0.59
CA LEU A 115 -7.94 -1.83 1.91
C LEU A 115 -9.30 -1.80 2.62
N ARG A 116 -10.39 -1.55 1.89
CA ARG A 116 -11.76 -1.59 2.42
C ARG A 116 -12.13 -3.02 2.84
N ASN A 117 -11.80 -4.03 2.03
CA ASN A 117 -12.01 -5.43 2.40
C ASN A 117 -11.17 -5.83 3.63
N ASP A 118 -9.91 -5.39 3.69
CA ASP A 118 -9.03 -5.61 4.85
C ASP A 118 -9.58 -4.92 6.11
N LEU A 119 -10.18 -3.74 5.97
CA LEU A 119 -10.81 -3.01 7.08
C LEU A 119 -12.04 -3.74 7.61
N TRP A 120 -12.93 -4.22 6.71
CA TRP A 120 -14.13 -4.99 7.07
C TRP A 120 -13.82 -6.37 7.69
N SER A 121 -12.79 -7.05 7.18
CA SER A 121 -12.39 -8.38 7.64
C SER A 121 -11.52 -8.36 8.89
N THR A 122 -10.99 -7.20 9.28
CA THR A 122 -10.18 -7.07 10.49
C THR A 122 -11.08 -7.21 11.72
N LYS A 123 -10.97 -8.35 12.40
CA LYS A 123 -11.66 -8.63 13.67
C LYS A 123 -10.67 -8.68 14.83
N LEU A 124 -11.09 -8.15 15.97
CA LEU A 124 -10.39 -8.28 17.23
C LEU A 124 -10.64 -9.70 17.78
N SER A 125 -9.58 -10.48 17.94
CA SER A 125 -9.67 -11.79 18.59
C SER A 125 -10.06 -11.62 20.07
N PRO A 126 -10.83 -12.56 20.66
CA PRO A 126 -11.14 -12.53 22.09
C PRO A 126 -9.89 -12.47 22.96
N GLY A 127 -9.71 -11.39 23.73
CA GLY A 127 -8.50 -11.17 24.53
C GLY A 127 -7.27 -10.68 23.76
N GLY A 128 -7.42 -10.34 22.48
CA GLY A 128 -6.37 -9.71 21.69
C GLY A 128 -6.07 -8.27 22.12
N ASP A 129 -4.96 -7.73 21.61
CA ASP A 129 -4.55 -6.36 21.88
C ASP A 129 -5.42 -5.34 21.13
N VAL A 130 -6.27 -4.65 21.89
CA VAL A 130 -7.18 -3.61 21.39
C VAL A 130 -6.43 -2.42 20.80
N ASN A 131 -5.29 -2.00 21.36
CA ASN A 131 -4.53 -0.87 20.82
C ASN A 131 -3.90 -1.25 19.49
N LYS A 132 -3.33 -2.45 19.38
CA LYS A 132 -2.79 -2.97 18.11
C LYS A 132 -3.87 -3.09 17.04
N HIS A 133 -5.06 -3.59 17.41
CA HIS A 133 -6.22 -3.69 16.53
C HIS A 133 -6.69 -2.33 16.02
N LEU A 134 -6.91 -1.38 16.94
CA LEU A 134 -7.33 -0.02 16.59
C LEU A 134 -6.30 0.67 15.70
N SER A 135 -5.01 0.60 16.05
CA SER A 135 -3.95 1.18 15.22
C SER A 135 -3.96 0.60 13.80
N LYS A 136 -4.17 -0.71 13.63
CA LYS A 136 -4.30 -1.31 12.30
C LYS A 136 -5.49 -0.71 11.53
N MET A 137 -6.67 -0.61 12.14
CA MET A 137 -7.86 -0.08 11.46
C MET A 137 -7.70 1.41 11.08
N PHE A 138 -7.15 2.23 11.97
CA PHE A 138 -6.89 3.64 11.68
C PHE A 138 -5.81 3.82 10.61
N ASN A 139 -4.76 3.00 10.61
CA ASN A 139 -3.75 3.03 9.55
C ASN A 139 -4.34 2.67 8.18
N LEU A 140 -5.24 1.69 8.10
CA LEU A 140 -5.95 1.37 6.85
C LEU A 140 -6.78 2.56 6.35
N ARG A 141 -7.44 3.29 7.26
CA ARG A 141 -8.17 4.53 6.93
C ARG A 141 -7.23 5.61 6.39
N THR A 142 -6.10 5.85 7.06
CA THR A 142 -5.10 6.83 6.63
C THR A 142 -4.50 6.46 5.27
N GLU A 143 -4.24 5.18 5.02
CA GLU A 143 -3.74 4.71 3.73
C GLU A 143 -4.76 4.97 2.61
N MET A 144 -6.06 4.71 2.84
CA MET A 144 -7.10 5.07 1.87
C MET A 144 -7.19 6.57 1.61
N ALA A 145 -7.05 7.42 2.64
CA ALA A 145 -7.02 8.87 2.48
C ALA A 145 -5.83 9.34 1.64
N SER A 146 -4.66 8.70 1.79
CA SER A 146 -3.49 8.97 0.94
C SER A 146 -3.73 8.63 -0.54
N LEU A 147 -4.68 7.73 -0.82
CA LEU A 147 -5.14 7.36 -2.15
C LEU A 147 -6.38 8.17 -2.58
N GLN A 148 -6.60 9.35 -2.00
CA GLN A 148 -7.73 10.24 -2.31
C GLN A 148 -9.11 9.58 -2.10
N TYR A 149 -9.19 8.54 -1.26
CA TYR A 149 -10.44 7.90 -0.88
C TYR A 149 -10.78 8.18 0.58
N THR A 150 -11.83 8.96 0.78
CA THR A 150 -12.34 9.26 2.12
C THR A 150 -13.26 8.15 2.59
N VAL A 151 -12.93 7.56 3.75
CA VAL A 151 -13.89 6.76 4.52
C VAL A 151 -14.63 7.71 5.42
N GLU A 152 -15.95 7.81 5.22
CA GLU A 152 -16.83 8.64 6.04
C GLU A 152 -16.77 8.19 7.51
N ASP A 153 -16.95 9.13 8.43
CA ASP A 153 -16.88 8.84 9.86
C ASP A 153 -17.93 7.79 10.28
N ILE A 154 -19.13 7.86 9.73
CA ILE A 154 -20.20 6.87 9.97
C ILE A 154 -19.79 5.46 9.56
N ASP A 155 -19.17 5.31 8.38
CA ASP A 155 -18.68 4.03 7.87
C ASP A 155 -17.56 3.48 8.76
N MET A 156 -16.63 4.35 9.18
CA MET A 156 -15.55 3.97 10.08
C MET A 156 -16.07 3.53 11.46
N VAL A 157 -17.07 4.23 12.00
CA VAL A 157 -17.72 3.85 13.26
C VAL A 157 -18.38 2.49 13.14
N GLU A 158 -19.18 2.25 12.09
CA GLU A 158 -19.83 0.95 11.91
C GLU A 158 -18.82 -0.18 11.76
N MET A 159 -17.76 0.02 10.96
CA MET A 159 -16.69 -0.97 10.80
C MET A 159 -15.96 -1.26 12.13
N LEU A 160 -15.72 -0.24 12.95
CA LEU A 160 -15.16 -0.41 14.30
C LEU A 160 -16.10 -1.28 15.15
N LEU A 161 -17.40 -0.96 15.21
CA LEU A 161 -18.37 -1.73 15.99
C LEU A 161 -18.49 -3.18 15.50
N GLU A 162 -18.43 -3.42 14.21
CA GLU A 162 -18.44 -4.77 13.63
C GLU A 162 -17.13 -5.54 13.89
N SER A 163 -16.03 -4.85 14.17
CA SER A 163 -14.72 -5.48 14.37
C SER A 163 -14.54 -6.17 15.72
N VAL A 164 -15.34 -5.87 16.74
CA VAL A 164 -15.14 -6.40 18.10
C VAL A 164 -15.91 -7.70 18.37
N PRO A 165 -15.35 -8.59 19.21
CA PRO A 165 -15.97 -9.86 19.54
C PRO A 165 -17.22 -9.67 20.40
N ASN A 166 -18.04 -10.72 20.47
CA ASN A 166 -19.26 -10.77 21.28
C ASN A 166 -18.95 -11.00 22.76
N GLN A 167 -18.16 -10.11 23.37
CA GLN A 167 -17.92 -10.11 24.82
C GLN A 167 -18.77 -9.04 25.52
N PRO A 168 -19.16 -9.25 26.79
CA PRO A 168 -20.14 -8.41 27.48
C PRO A 168 -19.80 -6.92 27.46
N GLU A 169 -18.56 -6.54 27.77
CA GLU A 169 -18.18 -5.13 27.85
C GLU A 169 -18.13 -4.43 26.49
N PHE A 170 -17.81 -5.17 25.42
CA PHE A 170 -17.88 -4.65 24.06
C PHE A 170 -19.33 -4.50 23.60
N GLN A 171 -20.22 -5.44 23.96
CA GLN A 171 -21.65 -5.36 23.61
C GLN A 171 -22.37 -4.22 24.35
N ASN A 172 -22.08 -4.06 25.65
CA ASN A 172 -22.59 -2.94 26.46
C ASN A 172 -22.16 -1.58 25.90
N MET A 173 -21.00 -1.52 25.25
CA MET A 173 -20.55 -0.33 24.54
C MET A 173 -21.24 -0.17 23.17
N LYS A 174 -21.49 -1.24 22.41
CA LYS A 174 -22.14 -1.16 21.09
C LYS A 174 -23.56 -0.60 21.16
N ALA A 175 -24.37 -1.08 22.11
CA ALA A 175 -25.79 -0.74 22.20
C ALA A 175 -26.08 0.77 22.26
N PRO A 176 -25.52 1.56 23.22
CA PRO A 176 -25.79 2.99 23.29
C PRO A 176 -25.24 3.78 22.10
N ILE A 177 -24.22 3.25 21.41
CA ILE A 177 -23.70 3.84 20.19
C ILE A 177 -24.72 3.64 19.06
N ARG A 178 -25.15 2.41 18.79
CA ARG A 178 -26.09 2.08 17.68
C ARG A 178 -27.45 2.74 17.81
N TYR A 179 -27.96 2.88 19.02
CA TYR A 179 -29.26 3.50 19.28
C TYR A 179 -29.17 5.00 19.57
N ASN A 180 -28.01 5.62 19.35
CA ASN A 180 -27.86 7.06 19.50
C ASN A 180 -28.61 7.79 18.37
N PRO A 181 -29.56 8.70 18.68
CA PRO A 181 -30.25 9.51 17.66
C PRO A 181 -29.29 10.31 16.76
N ASN A 182 -28.09 10.61 17.27
CA ASN A 182 -27.03 11.33 16.58
C ASN A 182 -25.89 10.40 16.11
N PHE A 183 -26.18 9.14 15.76
CA PHE A 183 -25.17 8.17 15.31
C PHE A 183 -24.26 8.71 14.19
N GLY A 184 -24.81 9.45 13.23
CA GLY A 184 -24.06 10.04 12.12
C GLY A 184 -23.09 11.16 12.53
N ALA A 185 -23.20 11.72 13.74
CA ALA A 185 -22.30 12.76 14.25
C ALA A 185 -21.14 12.18 15.09
N LEU A 186 -21.04 10.85 15.20
CA LEU A 186 -20.02 10.20 16.01
C LEU A 186 -18.66 10.23 15.33
N ASN A 187 -17.67 10.78 16.04
CA ASN A 187 -16.28 10.77 15.61
C ASN A 187 -15.62 9.41 15.92
N PRO A 188 -14.96 8.75 14.96
CA PRO A 188 -14.21 7.51 15.16
C PRO A 188 -13.19 7.57 16.32
N SER A 189 -12.59 8.74 16.56
CA SER A 189 -11.66 8.96 17.68
C SER A 189 -12.36 8.84 19.04
N GLY A 190 -13.61 9.26 19.15
CA GLY A 190 -14.43 9.08 20.35
C GLY A 190 -14.72 7.60 20.60
N VAL A 191 -15.13 6.87 19.56
CA VAL A 191 -15.38 5.43 19.63
C VAL A 191 -14.11 4.65 19.99
N ARG A 192 -12.93 5.06 19.47
CA ARG A 192 -11.63 4.51 19.86
C ARG A 192 -11.38 4.58 21.38
N ASN A 193 -11.77 5.68 22.02
CA ASN A 193 -11.61 5.84 23.46
C ASN A 193 -12.60 4.95 24.24
N MET A 194 -13.83 4.81 23.74
CA MET A 194 -14.82 3.90 24.32
C MET A 194 -14.35 2.44 24.26
N PHE A 195 -13.68 2.04 23.17
CA PHE A 195 -13.09 0.71 23.03
C PHE A 195 -12.02 0.43 24.08
N ARG A 196 -11.13 1.39 24.32
CA ARG A 196 -10.08 1.27 25.36
C ARG A 196 -10.70 1.16 26.76
N ALA A 197 -11.78 1.89 27.01
CA ALA A 197 -12.51 1.80 28.27
C ALA A 197 -13.19 0.43 28.43
N ALA A 198 -13.82 -0.10 27.37
CA ALA A 198 -14.42 -1.43 27.35
C ALA A 198 -13.38 -2.53 27.56
N ASP A 199 -12.22 -2.45 26.89
CA ASP A 199 -11.09 -3.38 27.10
C ASP A 199 -10.60 -3.38 28.55
N SER A 200 -10.46 -2.19 29.13
CA SER A 200 -10.04 -2.04 30.53
C SER A 200 -11.04 -2.69 31.50
N ARG A 201 -12.35 -2.56 31.25
CA ARG A 201 -13.40 -3.23 32.04
C ARG A 201 -13.39 -4.74 31.81
N GLN A 202 -13.23 -5.18 30.57
CA GLN A 202 -13.21 -6.60 30.20
C GLN A 202 -12.03 -7.35 30.84
N LYS A 203 -10.86 -6.71 30.91
CA LYS A 203 -9.67 -7.22 31.60
C LYS A 203 -9.88 -7.31 33.11
N LYS A 204 -10.48 -6.28 33.73
CA LYS A 204 -10.84 -6.31 35.16
C LYS A 204 -11.83 -7.42 35.50
N PHE A 205 -12.82 -7.66 34.63
CA PHE A 205 -13.79 -8.73 34.80
C PHE A 205 -13.13 -10.12 34.70
N ARG A 206 -12.25 -10.34 33.72
CA ARG A 206 -11.48 -11.59 33.59
C ARG A 206 -10.55 -11.84 34.78
N GLY A 207 -9.87 -10.80 35.28
CA GLY A 207 -8.99 -10.91 36.44
C GLY A 207 -9.71 -11.29 37.74
N LYS A 208 -11.01 -10.96 37.87
CA LYS A 208 -11.83 -11.36 39.03
C LYS A 208 -12.30 -12.81 38.96
N ASN A 209 -12.54 -13.35 37.76
CA ASN A 209 -13.06 -14.72 37.58
C ASN A 209 -11.96 -15.78 37.39
N GLY A 210 -10.70 -15.40 37.19
CA GLY A 210 -9.56 -16.32 37.04
C GLY A 210 -8.79 -16.62 38.34
N ASN A 211 -9.32 -16.17 39.48
CA ASN A 211 -8.70 -16.29 40.81
C ASN A 211 -9.53 -17.19 41.76
N GLY A 212 -10.32 -18.12 41.19
CA GLY A 212 -11.11 -19.12 41.91
C GLY A 212 -10.70 -20.51 41.49
#